data_AF-A0AAP7FRM3-F1
#
_entry.id   AF-A0AAP7FRM3-F1
#
_cell.length_a   1.000
_cell.length_b   1.000
_cell.length_c   1.000
_cell.angle_alpha   90.00
_cell.angle_beta   90.00
_cell.angle_gamma   90.00
#
_symmetry.space_group_name_H-M   'P 1'
#
loop_
_entity.id
_entity.type
_entity.pdbx_description
1 polymer ?
#
loop_
_entity_poly.entity_id
_entity_poly.type
_entity_poly.pdbx_seq_one_letter_code
_entity_poly.pdbx_strand_id
1 'polypeptide(L)'
;MTSDHPALAELARPQQLLLDVGQGARAVRGYLGTAPYGGQGLQVYGPLAADRLPKVQLKMMAGSGEAYDCDAVLDEIWGDWSEGGGSATLSGHLRLAGTQAGHSGAQASFVAVRRPFVLARERLPYVAALHEDLISPQRRYYHQLWHASRDRWHRIDESRRQMVRALGWQVGPLGKERNARGHDRHRNGSGEDFLFMHRHMLHGVREVQDLRSWASLPAARPSIGQGVQAFFDYLDNRDGYSVPPNWQAAGDEAFSQWLYYVKSSQGLHANFQLWEAQLHDPQYLSTLCLGELGSRIELGIHDWLHMRWASLGRDPNSDYPMPYGRRNYDFSERWFRAENDFLGDPFSSHVNPVFWAFHGWIDDRLNDWYLAHQQAHPGEVKPKMIDGIPWFAPGRWVRVAEPWLGPSREGCGAWGLGNGGGTGKLDIETMKLALQVIFSPEEDGDRLADRVPQRPWYARHLAPGPRRDGL
;
A
#
# COMPACT_ATOMS: atom_id res chain seq x y z
N MET A 1 8.99 38.44 5.39
CA MET A 1 7.92 39.31 5.92
C MET A 1 8.52 40.69 6.22
N THR A 2 7.85 41.79 5.86
CA THR A 2 8.25 43.17 6.22
C THR A 2 7.01 43.92 6.68
N SER A 3 6.76 43.96 7.99
CA SER A 3 5.70 44.74 8.64
C SER A 3 6.20 45.16 10.01
N ASP A 4 6.14 46.47 10.31
CA ASP A 4 6.64 47.09 11.55
C ASP A 4 5.70 46.92 12.76
N HIS A 5 4.63 46.11 12.67
CA HIS A 5 3.74 45.84 13.80
C HIS A 5 4.30 44.71 14.68
N PRO A 6 4.52 44.92 16.01
CA PRO A 6 5.17 43.95 16.90
C PRO A 6 4.52 42.55 16.88
N ALA A 7 3.20 42.50 16.87
CA ALA A 7 2.43 41.26 16.79
C ALA A 7 2.71 40.43 15.52
N LEU A 8 2.87 41.08 14.36
CA LEU A 8 3.15 40.38 13.09
C LEU A 8 4.65 40.04 12.95
N ALA A 9 5.52 40.73 13.70
CA ALA A 9 6.95 40.45 13.70
C ALA A 9 7.29 39.09 14.32
N GLU A 10 6.50 38.60 15.29
CA GLU A 10 6.69 37.24 15.84
C GLU A 10 6.32 36.15 14.82
N LEU A 11 5.35 36.43 13.95
CA LEU A 11 4.98 35.57 12.83
C LEU A 11 5.99 35.62 11.67
N ALA A 12 6.92 36.57 11.66
CA ALA A 12 7.92 36.75 10.60
C ALA A 12 9.00 35.68 10.54
N ARG A 13 9.12 34.85 11.58
CA ARG A 13 10.07 33.74 11.62
C ARG A 13 9.57 32.58 10.73
N PRO A 14 10.45 31.66 10.29
CA PRO A 14 10.00 30.41 9.69
C PRO A 14 9.09 29.64 10.65
N GLN A 15 7.86 29.36 10.21
CA GLN A 15 6.82 28.66 10.97
C GLN A 15 6.33 27.45 10.15
N GLN A 16 5.69 26.48 10.81
CA GLN A 16 5.00 25.38 10.16
C GLN A 16 3.51 25.47 10.40
N LEU A 17 2.73 25.33 9.32
CA LEU A 17 1.27 25.30 9.35
C LEU A 17 0.80 23.85 9.21
N LEU A 18 0.17 23.33 10.26
CA LEU A 18 -0.47 22.02 10.28
C LEU A 18 -1.96 22.21 10.07
N LEU A 19 -2.54 21.52 9.08
CA LEU A 19 -3.97 21.56 8.78
C LEU A 19 -4.54 20.13 8.79
N ASP A 20 -5.67 19.97 9.47
CA ASP A 20 -6.40 18.72 9.61
C ASP A 20 -7.84 18.91 9.13
N VAL A 21 -8.24 18.02 8.25
CA VAL A 21 -9.59 17.92 7.68
C VAL A 21 -10.02 16.47 7.83
N GLY A 22 -11.11 16.25 8.57
CA GLY A 22 -11.71 14.94 8.75
C GLY A 22 -12.48 14.47 7.52
N GLN A 23 -12.82 13.18 7.48
CA GLN A 23 -13.66 12.62 6.43
C GLN A 23 -15.05 13.27 6.43
N GLY A 24 -15.47 13.78 5.26
CA GLY A 24 -16.75 14.49 5.10
C GLY A 24 -16.83 15.84 5.84
N ALA A 25 -15.72 16.35 6.38
CA ALA A 25 -15.71 17.57 7.17
C ALA A 25 -15.97 18.82 6.33
N ARG A 26 -16.69 19.78 6.93
CA ARG A 26 -16.96 21.13 6.38
C ARG A 26 -16.18 22.22 7.11
N ALA A 27 -15.14 21.83 7.83
CA ALA A 27 -14.27 22.73 8.57
C ALA A 27 -12.86 22.17 8.61
N VAL A 28 -11.89 23.07 8.66
CA VAL A 28 -10.48 22.78 8.91
C VAL A 28 -10.13 23.19 10.34
N ARG A 29 -9.33 22.36 11.00
CA ARG A 29 -8.62 22.71 12.23
C ARG A 29 -7.13 22.68 11.95
N GLY A 30 -6.35 23.43 12.71
CA GLY A 30 -4.92 23.47 12.47
C GLY A 30 -4.13 24.08 13.61
N TYR A 31 -2.82 24.17 13.39
CA TYR A 31 -1.87 24.79 14.30
C TYR A 31 -0.77 25.49 13.50
N LEU A 32 -0.44 26.72 13.84
CA LEU A 32 0.72 27.43 13.32
C LEU A 32 1.76 27.58 14.43
N GLY A 33 2.96 27.05 14.21
CA GLY A 33 4.04 27.15 15.18
C GLY A 33 5.29 26.40 14.74
N THR A 34 6.18 26.13 15.68
CA THR A 34 7.37 25.31 15.48
C THR A 34 7.35 24.08 16.39
N ALA A 35 8.03 23.01 15.97
CA ALA A 35 8.22 21.83 16.80
C ALA A 35 9.19 22.14 17.97
N PRO A 36 9.03 21.51 19.16
CA PRO A 36 7.93 20.60 19.52
C PRO A 36 6.60 21.34 19.71
N TYR A 37 5.52 20.74 19.22
CA TYR A 37 4.20 21.34 19.20
C TYR A 37 3.47 21.17 20.54
N GLY A 38 2.81 22.23 21.01
CA GLY A 38 2.10 22.26 22.31
C GLY A 38 2.36 23.52 23.15
N GLY A 39 3.24 24.43 22.69
CA GLY A 39 3.55 25.72 23.33
C GLY A 39 2.77 26.91 22.74
N GLN A 40 3.44 28.06 22.61
CA GLN A 40 2.90 29.39 22.22
C GLN A 40 2.45 29.55 20.74
N GLY A 41 2.13 28.48 20.03
CA GLY A 41 1.60 28.57 18.66
C GLY A 41 0.13 29.00 18.59
N LEU A 42 -0.34 29.23 17.37
CA LEU A 42 -1.72 29.67 17.09
C LEU A 42 -2.59 28.49 16.68
N GLN A 43 -3.77 28.38 17.27
CA GLN A 43 -4.81 27.45 16.84
C GLN A 43 -5.48 27.99 15.57
N VAL A 44 -5.72 27.14 14.57
CA VAL A 44 -6.29 27.53 13.27
C VAL A 44 -7.67 26.91 13.10
N TYR A 45 -8.61 27.70 12.59
CA TYR A 45 -9.99 27.30 12.33
C TYR A 45 -10.47 27.89 11.01
N GLY A 46 -11.30 27.17 10.27
CA GLY A 46 -11.94 27.76 9.09
C GLY A 46 -13.07 26.90 8.54
N PRO A 47 -14.14 27.48 7.98
CA PRO A 47 -15.12 26.73 7.22
C PRO A 47 -14.52 26.25 5.88
N LEU A 48 -14.94 25.08 5.43
CA LEU A 48 -14.64 24.55 4.10
C LEU A 48 -15.94 24.39 3.33
N ALA A 49 -15.98 24.93 2.12
CA ALA A 49 -17.09 24.79 1.20
C ALA A 49 -16.53 24.60 -0.21
N ALA A 50 -16.97 23.55 -0.90
CA ALA A 50 -16.41 23.15 -2.19
C ALA A 50 -16.59 24.22 -3.27
N ASP A 51 -17.70 24.98 -3.21
CA ASP A 51 -18.03 26.12 -4.07
C ASP A 51 -17.12 27.34 -3.87
N ARG A 52 -16.33 27.36 -2.79
CA ARG A 52 -15.40 28.45 -2.46
C ARG A 52 -13.95 28.14 -2.76
N LEU A 53 -13.61 26.87 -3.01
CA LEU A 53 -12.26 26.50 -3.44
C LEU A 53 -11.93 27.15 -4.80
N PRO A 54 -10.67 27.56 -5.04
CA PRO A 54 -9.48 27.38 -4.19
C PRO A 54 -9.32 28.37 -3.03
N LYS A 55 -10.27 29.30 -2.81
CA LYS A 55 -10.17 30.31 -1.75
C LYS A 55 -10.48 29.71 -0.38
N VAL A 56 -9.62 29.98 0.59
CA VAL A 56 -9.73 29.49 1.97
C VAL A 56 -9.69 30.66 2.93
N GLN A 57 -10.62 30.66 3.89
CA GLN A 57 -10.66 31.63 4.97
C GLN A 57 -10.34 30.93 6.28
N LEU A 58 -9.29 31.40 6.96
CA LEU A 58 -8.82 30.84 8.22
C LEU A 58 -8.81 31.94 9.29
N LYS A 59 -9.09 31.53 10.52
CA LYS A 59 -8.88 32.33 11.73
C LYS A 59 -7.82 31.66 12.56
N MET A 60 -6.81 32.41 12.96
CA MET A 60 -5.71 31.95 13.82
C MET A 60 -5.85 32.61 15.18
N MET A 61 -5.72 31.86 16.27
CA MET A 61 -5.93 32.36 17.63
C MET A 61 -4.82 31.90 18.58
N ALA A 62 -4.20 32.84 19.27
CA ALA A 62 -3.27 32.59 20.36
C ALA A 62 -4.02 32.19 21.63
N GLY A 63 -3.35 31.48 22.54
CA GLY A 63 -3.88 31.19 23.88
C GLY A 63 -4.14 32.46 24.72
N SER A 64 -3.50 33.58 24.37
CA SER A 64 -3.73 34.91 24.98
C SER A 64 -5.05 35.57 24.55
N GLY A 65 -5.72 35.04 23.51
CA GLY A 65 -6.93 35.63 22.93
C GLY A 65 -6.68 36.53 21.71
N GLU A 66 -5.41 36.81 21.38
CA GLU A 66 -5.06 37.50 20.14
C GLU A 66 -5.44 36.65 18.93
N ALA A 67 -6.02 37.28 17.90
CA ALA A 67 -6.54 36.58 16.74
C ALA A 67 -6.20 37.28 15.44
N TYR A 68 -6.07 36.48 14.38
CA TYR A 68 -5.76 36.93 13.03
C TYR A 68 -6.75 36.34 12.05
N ASP A 69 -7.22 37.16 11.11
CA ASP A 69 -8.02 36.76 9.97
C ASP A 69 -7.10 36.53 8.76
N CYS A 70 -7.30 35.41 8.08
CA CYS A 70 -6.48 34.95 6.98
C CYS A 70 -7.36 34.66 5.76
N ASP A 71 -7.03 35.29 4.64
CA ASP A 71 -7.58 34.96 3.33
C ASP A 71 -6.45 34.42 2.46
N ALA A 72 -6.65 33.22 1.91
CA ALA A 72 -5.63 32.53 1.15
C ALA A 72 -6.20 31.80 -0.07
N VAL A 73 -5.33 31.45 -1.01
CA VAL A 73 -5.62 30.64 -2.18
C VAL A 73 -4.74 29.39 -2.13
N LEU A 74 -5.38 28.23 -2.33
CA LEU A 74 -4.71 26.95 -2.47
C LEU A 74 -4.43 26.67 -3.95
N ASP A 75 -3.16 26.51 -4.30
CA ASP A 75 -2.71 26.20 -5.66
C ASP A 75 -1.90 24.90 -5.65
N GLU A 76 -2.15 24.00 -6.59
CA GLU A 76 -1.28 22.84 -6.85
C GLU A 76 -0.30 23.16 -7.97
N ILE A 77 0.98 22.82 -7.76
CA ILE A 77 1.99 22.92 -8.81
C ILE A 77 1.69 21.75 -9.76
N TRP A 78 1.53 22.02 -11.07
CA TRP A 78 1.24 21.06 -12.17
C TRP A 78 -0.21 20.90 -12.68
N GLY A 79 -1.20 21.63 -12.14
CA GLY A 79 -2.51 21.79 -12.80
C GLY A 79 -3.50 20.62 -12.70
N ASP A 80 -3.11 19.48 -12.11
CA ASP A 80 -4.00 18.34 -11.85
C ASP A 80 -4.18 18.09 -10.34
N TRP A 81 -5.36 18.42 -9.82
CA TRP A 81 -5.80 18.24 -8.42
C TRP A 81 -5.81 16.78 -7.97
N SER A 82 -4.67 16.11 -7.72
CA SER A 82 -4.72 14.65 -7.46
C SER A 82 -3.47 13.89 -6.95
N GLU A 83 -2.29 14.51 -6.81
CA GLU A 83 -1.02 13.75 -6.72
C GLU A 83 -0.68 13.07 -5.37
N GLY A 84 -1.64 12.64 -4.56
CA GLY A 84 -1.34 11.72 -3.44
C GLY A 84 -0.38 12.28 -2.37
N GLY A 85 -0.35 13.61 -2.21
CA GLY A 85 0.64 14.27 -1.33
C GLY A 85 1.71 15.10 -2.05
N GLY A 86 1.55 15.37 -3.35
CA GLY A 86 2.40 16.24 -4.15
C GLY A 86 2.48 17.71 -3.66
N SER A 87 3.29 18.50 -4.36
CA SER A 87 3.58 19.89 -3.98
C SER A 87 2.37 20.80 -4.18
N ALA A 88 1.96 21.47 -3.12
CA ALA A 88 0.90 22.48 -3.13
C ALA A 88 1.35 23.71 -2.36
N THR A 89 0.79 24.87 -2.69
CA THR A 89 1.05 26.13 -2.00
C THR A 89 -0.25 26.75 -1.49
N LEU A 90 -0.23 27.23 -0.26
CA LEU A 90 -1.27 28.10 0.29
C LEU A 90 -0.66 29.48 0.46
N SER A 91 -1.10 30.45 -0.35
CA SER A 91 -0.57 31.81 -0.33
C SER A 91 -1.67 32.82 -0.02
N GLY A 92 -1.34 33.87 0.72
CA GLY A 92 -2.38 34.81 1.14
C GLY A 92 -1.90 35.89 2.08
N HIS A 93 -2.87 36.47 2.79
CA HIS A 93 -2.66 37.59 3.69
C HIS A 93 -3.24 37.32 5.08
N LEU A 94 -2.53 37.83 6.09
CA LEU A 94 -2.90 37.80 7.50
C LEU A 94 -3.16 39.23 7.97
N ARG A 95 -4.23 39.41 8.74
CA ARG A 95 -4.65 40.70 9.32
C ARG A 95 -5.03 40.50 10.79
N LEU A 96 -4.70 41.45 11.65
CA LEU A 96 -5.15 41.41 13.05
C LEU A 96 -6.68 41.49 13.10
N ALA A 97 -7.32 40.53 13.78
CA ALA A 97 -8.76 40.45 13.87
C ALA A 97 -9.35 41.63 14.66
N GLY A 98 -10.56 42.06 14.29
CA GLY A 98 -11.23 43.20 14.94
C GLY A 98 -10.78 44.58 14.42
N THR A 99 -9.91 44.64 13.42
CA THR A 99 -9.64 45.89 12.68
C THR A 99 -10.86 46.26 11.81
N GLN A 100 -11.33 47.49 11.94
CA GLN A 100 -12.54 47.96 11.26
C GLN A 100 -12.33 48.01 9.74
N ALA A 101 -13.33 47.53 8.97
CA ALA A 101 -13.29 47.56 7.51
C ALA A 101 -13.09 48.99 6.99
N GLY A 102 -12.06 49.20 6.16
CA GLY A 102 -11.70 50.53 5.62
C GLY A 102 -10.52 51.22 6.31
N HIS A 103 -10.02 50.70 7.44
CA HIS A 103 -8.75 51.13 8.02
C HIS A 103 -7.58 50.30 7.47
N SER A 104 -6.46 50.96 7.15
CA SER A 104 -5.18 50.32 6.80
C SER A 104 -4.55 49.69 8.06
N GLY A 105 -5.16 48.61 8.54
CA GLY A 105 -4.60 47.77 9.59
C GLY A 105 -3.30 47.11 9.13
N ALA A 106 -2.45 46.72 10.08
CA ALA A 106 -1.23 45.99 9.76
C ALA A 106 -1.57 44.66 9.06
N GLN A 107 -0.95 44.42 7.91
CA GLN A 107 -1.15 43.24 7.07
C GLN A 107 0.20 42.57 6.79
N ALA A 108 0.22 41.25 6.82
CA ALA A 108 1.36 40.45 6.40
C ALA A 108 0.95 39.52 5.26
N SER A 109 1.88 39.21 4.36
CA SER A 109 1.72 38.17 3.36
C SER A 109 2.46 36.90 3.78
N PHE A 110 1.93 35.75 3.43
CA PHE A 110 2.58 34.46 3.68
C PHE A 110 2.47 33.54 2.47
N VAL A 111 3.38 32.57 2.43
CA VAL A 111 3.35 31.43 1.52
C VAL A 111 3.67 30.21 2.35
N ALA A 112 2.77 29.23 2.39
CA ALA A 112 3.01 27.93 2.97
C ALA A 112 3.16 26.91 1.84
N VAL A 113 4.28 26.18 1.84
CA VAL A 113 4.54 25.10 0.87
C VAL A 113 4.29 23.77 1.56
N ARG A 114 3.44 22.92 0.97
CA ARG A 114 3.19 21.58 1.46
C ARG A 114 4.47 20.76 1.39
N ARG A 115 4.87 20.19 2.52
CA ARG A 115 5.97 19.22 2.58
C ARG A 115 5.53 17.92 1.91
N PRO A 116 6.35 17.31 1.02
CA PRO A 116 6.10 15.97 0.52
C PRO A 116 5.95 14.98 1.68
N PHE A 117 5.11 13.97 1.48
CA PHE A 117 5.00 12.87 2.44
C PHE A 117 6.29 12.04 2.44
N VAL A 118 6.82 11.75 3.62
CA VAL A 118 8.07 10.98 3.75
C VAL A 118 7.79 9.51 3.53
N LEU A 119 8.50 8.88 2.59
CA LEU A 119 8.25 7.51 2.17
C LEU A 119 8.83 6.50 3.16
N ALA A 120 8.26 5.29 3.20
CA ALA A 120 8.68 4.26 4.15
C ALA A 120 10.17 3.90 4.03
N ARG A 121 10.71 3.85 2.80
CA ARG A 121 12.14 3.60 2.53
C ARG A 121 13.09 4.63 3.16
N GLU A 122 12.63 5.86 3.41
CA GLU A 122 13.43 6.92 4.04
C GLU A 122 13.49 6.77 5.58
N ARG A 123 12.67 5.88 6.15
CA ARG A 123 12.53 5.65 7.58
C ARG A 123 13.01 4.26 7.99
N LEU A 124 12.87 3.31 7.07
CA LEU A 124 13.17 1.89 7.25
C LEU A 124 14.17 1.44 6.18
N PRO A 125 15.44 1.90 6.25
CA PRO A 125 16.43 1.56 5.23
C PRO A 125 16.83 0.08 5.33
N TYR A 126 17.17 -0.49 4.18
CA TYR A 126 17.79 -1.81 4.11
C TYR A 126 19.31 -1.71 4.19
N VAL A 127 19.95 -2.78 4.66
CA VAL A 127 21.36 -3.02 4.37
C VAL A 127 21.55 -3.20 2.87
N ALA A 128 22.68 -2.72 2.34
CA ALA A 128 22.92 -2.65 0.89
C ALA A 128 22.71 -4.00 0.18
N ALA A 129 23.26 -5.09 0.74
CA ALA A 129 23.14 -6.44 0.16
C ALA A 129 21.69 -6.91 0.03
N LEU A 130 20.84 -6.64 1.03
CA LEU A 130 19.42 -6.98 0.94
C LEU A 130 18.74 -6.12 -0.13
N HIS A 131 19.01 -4.81 -0.14
CA HIS A 131 18.41 -3.91 -1.12
C HIS A 131 18.74 -4.33 -2.56
N GLU A 132 20.00 -4.66 -2.84
CA GLU A 132 20.46 -5.15 -4.15
C GLU A 132 19.74 -6.43 -4.59
N ASP A 133 19.52 -7.39 -3.68
CA ASP A 133 18.72 -8.60 -3.97
C ASP A 133 17.27 -8.25 -4.31
N LEU A 134 16.64 -7.41 -3.48
CA LEU A 134 15.22 -7.05 -3.63
C LEU A 134 14.95 -6.34 -4.96
N ILE A 135 15.85 -5.47 -5.42
CA ILE A 135 15.70 -4.74 -6.67
C ILE A 135 16.17 -5.53 -7.89
N SER A 136 16.80 -6.68 -7.70
CA SER A 136 17.35 -7.48 -8.78
C SER A 136 16.28 -7.88 -9.80
N PRO A 137 16.61 -7.95 -11.10
CA PRO A 137 15.64 -8.37 -12.10
C PRO A 137 15.03 -9.73 -11.82
N GLN A 138 15.85 -10.68 -11.35
CA GLN A 138 15.40 -12.02 -11.02
C GLN A 138 14.32 -12.00 -9.93
N ARG A 139 14.51 -11.25 -8.83
CA ARG A 139 13.53 -11.16 -7.72
C ARG A 139 12.22 -10.52 -8.16
N ARG A 140 12.30 -9.40 -8.89
CA ARG A 140 11.13 -8.65 -9.37
C ARG A 140 10.29 -9.46 -10.35
N TYR A 141 10.92 -10.12 -11.32
CA TYR A 141 10.22 -10.99 -12.27
C TYR A 141 9.63 -12.22 -11.59
N TYR A 142 10.38 -12.86 -10.69
CA TYR A 142 9.88 -14.01 -9.93
C TYR A 142 8.57 -13.66 -9.21
N HIS A 143 8.58 -12.58 -8.43
CA HIS A 143 7.43 -12.22 -7.60
C HIS A 143 6.22 -11.83 -8.47
N GLN A 144 6.45 -11.03 -9.52
CA GLN A 144 5.40 -10.68 -10.48
C GLN A 144 4.80 -11.92 -11.16
N LEU A 145 5.65 -12.81 -11.69
CA LEU A 145 5.21 -13.97 -12.45
C LEU A 145 4.53 -15.03 -11.58
N TRP A 146 5.02 -15.22 -10.35
CA TRP A 146 4.39 -16.12 -9.38
C TRP A 146 2.94 -15.70 -9.11
N HIS A 147 2.70 -14.41 -8.85
CA HIS A 147 1.34 -13.87 -8.72
C HIS A 147 0.55 -13.94 -10.03
N ALA A 148 1.16 -13.53 -11.14
CA ALA A 148 0.50 -13.46 -12.44
C ALA A 148 -0.05 -14.82 -12.87
N SER A 149 0.78 -15.87 -12.74
CA SER A 149 0.42 -17.22 -13.11
C SER A 149 -0.79 -17.67 -12.31
N ARG A 150 -0.77 -17.52 -10.97
CA ARG A 150 -1.85 -17.97 -10.07
C ARG A 150 -3.16 -17.23 -10.29
N ASP A 151 -3.08 -15.92 -10.45
CA ASP A 151 -4.25 -15.06 -10.54
C ASP A 151 -4.94 -15.16 -11.90
N ARG A 152 -4.16 -15.33 -12.98
CA ARG A 152 -4.68 -15.35 -14.35
C ARG A 152 -4.94 -16.75 -14.91
N TRP A 153 -4.46 -17.82 -14.28
CA TRP A 153 -4.63 -19.20 -14.78
C TRP A 153 -6.07 -19.55 -15.20
N HIS A 154 -7.05 -19.14 -14.39
CA HIS A 154 -8.47 -19.40 -14.63
C HIS A 154 -9.07 -18.59 -15.80
N ARG A 155 -8.37 -17.58 -16.33
CA ARG A 155 -8.83 -16.68 -17.39
C ARG A 155 -8.10 -16.86 -18.72
N ILE A 156 -6.89 -17.41 -18.70
CA ILE A 156 -6.17 -17.75 -19.93
C ILE A 156 -6.70 -19.07 -20.49
N ASP A 157 -6.70 -19.17 -21.82
CA ASP A 157 -7.16 -20.36 -22.53
C ASP A 157 -6.16 -21.52 -22.43
N GLU A 158 -6.55 -22.68 -22.94
CA GLU A 158 -5.72 -23.88 -22.85
C GLU A 158 -4.42 -23.74 -23.66
N SER A 159 -4.45 -23.05 -24.80
CA SER A 159 -3.25 -22.79 -25.61
C SER A 159 -2.18 -22.05 -24.80
N ARG A 160 -2.56 -20.98 -24.12
CA ARG A 160 -1.66 -20.22 -23.25
C ARG A 160 -1.23 -21.02 -22.02
N ARG A 161 -2.13 -21.81 -21.42
CA ARG A 161 -1.75 -22.71 -20.32
C ARG A 161 -0.69 -23.72 -20.75
N GLN A 162 -0.80 -24.28 -21.96
CA GLN A 162 0.22 -25.18 -22.51
C GLN A 162 1.55 -24.47 -22.72
N MET A 163 1.54 -23.22 -23.20
CA MET A 163 2.76 -22.40 -23.29
C MET A 163 3.39 -22.16 -21.91
N VAL A 164 2.59 -21.78 -20.90
CA VAL A 164 3.10 -21.55 -19.53
C VAL A 164 3.64 -22.86 -18.91
N ARG A 165 2.99 -24.01 -19.15
CA ARG A 165 3.49 -25.34 -18.77
C ARG A 165 4.81 -25.68 -19.46
N ALA A 166 4.94 -25.38 -20.75
CA ALA A 166 6.17 -25.61 -21.50
C ALA A 166 7.36 -24.81 -20.96
N LEU A 167 7.08 -23.64 -20.36
CA LEU A 167 8.05 -22.79 -19.66
C LEU A 167 8.26 -23.21 -18.19
N GLY A 168 7.56 -24.23 -17.69
CA GLY A 168 7.66 -24.71 -16.31
C GLY A 168 7.06 -23.77 -15.25
N TRP A 169 6.21 -22.82 -15.67
CA TRP A 169 5.61 -21.79 -14.82
C TRP A 169 4.12 -22.05 -14.51
N GLN A 170 3.65 -23.27 -14.74
CA GLN A 170 2.30 -23.66 -14.34
C GLN A 170 2.13 -23.61 -12.82
N VAL A 171 0.92 -23.35 -12.36
CA VAL A 171 0.64 -23.01 -10.95
C VAL A 171 0.43 -24.26 -10.12
N GLY A 172 1.48 -24.76 -9.47
CA GLY A 172 1.43 -26.06 -8.81
C GLY A 172 1.58 -27.23 -9.81
N PRO A 173 1.28 -28.47 -9.38
CA PRO A 173 1.65 -29.67 -10.10
C PRO A 173 1.03 -29.72 -11.49
N LEU A 174 1.81 -30.18 -12.47
CA LEU A 174 1.37 -30.34 -13.85
C LEU A 174 0.09 -31.20 -13.93
N GLY A 175 -0.93 -30.68 -14.60
CA GLY A 175 -2.25 -31.31 -14.74
C GLY A 175 -3.14 -31.24 -13.50
N LYS A 176 -2.66 -30.65 -12.39
CA LYS A 176 -3.41 -30.41 -11.15
C LYS A 176 -3.19 -28.98 -10.65
N GLU A 177 -3.18 -28.03 -11.58
CA GLU A 177 -2.81 -26.65 -11.28
C GLU A 177 -3.80 -25.95 -10.33
N ARG A 178 -3.26 -25.18 -9.39
CA ARG A 178 -3.95 -24.50 -8.29
C ARG A 178 -4.07 -23.00 -8.54
N ASN A 179 -5.05 -22.61 -9.35
CA ASN A 179 -5.37 -21.19 -9.58
C ASN A 179 -5.87 -20.50 -8.30
N ALA A 180 -5.52 -19.23 -8.10
CA ALA A 180 -5.83 -18.50 -6.86
C ALA A 180 -7.13 -17.70 -6.88
N ARG A 181 -7.72 -17.48 -8.06
CA ARG A 181 -8.89 -16.60 -8.25
C ARG A 181 -10.09 -17.25 -8.93
N GLY A 182 -10.03 -18.54 -9.28
CA GLY A 182 -11.17 -19.26 -9.83
C GLY A 182 -12.19 -19.70 -8.78
N HIS A 183 -13.19 -20.47 -9.23
CA HIS A 183 -14.30 -20.92 -8.39
C HIS A 183 -13.82 -21.71 -7.16
N ASP A 184 -12.92 -22.67 -7.36
CA ASP A 184 -12.47 -23.62 -6.33
C ASP A 184 -11.23 -23.17 -5.53
N ARG A 185 -10.86 -21.88 -5.62
CA ARG A 185 -9.67 -21.29 -4.95
C ARG A 185 -9.56 -21.57 -3.44
N HIS A 186 -10.69 -21.74 -2.77
CA HIS A 186 -10.74 -22.03 -1.33
C HIS A 186 -10.55 -23.52 -1.00
N ARG A 187 -10.56 -24.40 -2.01
CA ARG A 187 -10.51 -25.87 -1.85
C ARG A 187 -9.38 -26.54 -2.63
N ASN A 188 -8.72 -25.85 -3.55
CA ASN A 188 -7.71 -26.43 -4.41
C ASN A 188 -6.29 -26.40 -3.82
N GLY A 189 -6.08 -25.73 -2.67
CA GLY A 189 -4.77 -25.61 -2.02
C GLY A 189 -3.97 -24.36 -2.41
N SER A 190 -4.51 -23.45 -3.23
CA SER A 190 -3.79 -22.24 -3.65
C SER A 190 -3.45 -21.31 -2.49
N GLY A 191 -4.26 -21.29 -1.42
CA GLY A 191 -3.96 -20.52 -0.22
C GLY A 191 -2.74 -21.04 0.56
N GLU A 192 -2.45 -22.34 0.49
CA GLU A 192 -1.24 -22.92 1.10
C GLU A 192 0.01 -22.48 0.33
N ASP A 193 -0.07 -22.39 -1.00
CA ASP A 193 1.00 -21.82 -1.83
C ASP A 193 1.28 -20.35 -1.46
N PHE A 194 0.21 -19.55 -1.25
CA PHE A 194 0.33 -18.15 -0.82
C PHE A 194 1.04 -18.02 0.53
N LEU A 195 0.57 -18.73 1.54
CA LEU A 195 1.14 -18.63 2.88
C LEU A 195 2.60 -19.14 2.91
N PHE A 196 2.88 -20.26 2.25
CA PHE A 196 4.22 -20.83 2.24
C PHE A 196 5.23 -19.97 1.46
N MET A 197 4.85 -19.44 0.29
CA MET A 197 5.76 -18.62 -0.53
C MET A 197 6.21 -17.36 0.22
N HIS A 198 5.28 -16.67 0.90
CA HIS A 198 5.62 -15.50 1.70
C HIS A 198 6.41 -15.85 2.96
N ARG A 199 6.11 -16.96 3.64
CA ARG A 199 6.95 -17.47 4.74
C ARG A 199 8.37 -17.75 4.30
N HIS A 200 8.54 -18.41 3.15
CA HIS A 200 9.85 -18.70 2.56
C HIS A 200 10.61 -17.40 2.23
N MET A 201 9.93 -16.39 1.66
CA MET A 201 10.53 -15.08 1.44
C MET A 201 10.98 -14.43 2.75
N LEU A 202 10.11 -14.39 3.77
CA LEU A 202 10.41 -13.81 5.07
C LEU A 202 11.61 -14.47 5.74
N HIS A 203 11.71 -15.80 5.71
CA HIS A 203 12.84 -16.51 6.28
C HIS A 203 14.15 -16.08 5.64
N GLY A 204 14.22 -16.11 4.30
CA GLY A 204 15.43 -15.73 3.57
C GLY A 204 15.87 -14.28 3.80
N VAL A 205 14.94 -13.32 3.85
CA VAL A 205 15.32 -11.92 4.10
C VAL A 205 15.67 -11.65 5.57
N ARG A 206 15.06 -12.37 6.52
CA ARG A 206 15.32 -12.22 7.96
C ARG A 206 16.68 -12.78 8.39
N GLU A 207 17.26 -13.69 7.60
CA GLU A 207 18.66 -14.10 7.77
C GLU A 207 19.65 -12.95 7.49
N VAL A 208 19.27 -11.98 6.65
CA VAL A 208 20.13 -10.86 6.24
C VAL A 208 19.89 -9.61 7.10
N GLN A 209 18.64 -9.31 7.44
CA GLN A 209 18.27 -8.13 8.24
C GLN A 209 17.08 -8.43 9.16
N ASP A 210 17.11 -7.90 10.39
CA ASP A 210 15.95 -7.97 11.31
C ASP A 210 14.76 -7.16 10.73
N LEU A 211 13.81 -7.89 10.14
CA LEU A 211 12.58 -7.35 9.57
C LEU A 211 11.39 -7.81 10.41
N ARG A 212 11.09 -7.03 11.45
CA ARG A 212 10.07 -7.36 12.44
C ARG A 212 8.66 -7.32 11.84
N SER A 213 7.87 -8.32 12.18
CA SER A 213 6.42 -8.30 11.97
C SER A 213 5.79 -7.15 12.75
N TRP A 214 4.66 -6.63 12.27
CA TRP A 214 3.78 -5.87 13.14
C TRP A 214 3.16 -6.79 14.20
N ALA A 215 3.15 -6.34 15.45
CA ALA A 215 2.42 -7.02 16.53
C ALA A 215 0.90 -6.78 16.43
N SER A 216 0.51 -5.62 15.91
CA SER A 216 -0.88 -5.24 15.60
C SER A 216 -0.88 -4.27 14.42
N LEU A 217 -2.01 -4.13 13.74
CA LEU A 217 -2.15 -3.18 12.65
C LEU A 217 -1.94 -1.73 13.14
N PRO A 218 -1.18 -0.88 12.42
CA PRO A 218 -0.94 0.49 12.87
C PRO A 218 -2.24 1.29 13.04
N ALA A 219 -2.27 2.10 14.09
CA ALA A 219 -3.43 2.90 14.46
C ALA A 219 -3.82 3.93 13.39
N ALA A 220 -5.06 4.42 13.46
CA ALA A 220 -5.52 5.53 12.64
C ALA A 220 -4.68 6.80 12.91
N ARG A 221 -4.62 7.69 11.90
CA ARG A 221 -4.08 9.04 12.09
C ARG A 221 -4.81 9.71 13.27
N PRO A 222 -4.10 10.19 14.31
CA PRO A 222 -4.73 10.95 15.38
C PRO A 222 -5.30 12.26 14.80
N SER A 223 -6.38 12.79 15.37
CA SER A 223 -6.83 14.13 14.99
C SER A 223 -5.93 15.19 15.61
N ILE A 224 -5.76 16.35 14.97
CA ILE A 224 -4.92 17.43 15.51
C ILE A 224 -5.44 17.92 16.88
N GLY A 225 -6.75 17.82 17.12
CA GLY A 225 -7.38 18.18 18.39
C GLY A 225 -7.11 17.22 19.55
N GLN A 226 -6.63 16.01 19.28
CA GLN A 226 -6.24 15.03 20.30
C GLN A 226 -4.76 15.14 20.69
N GLY A 227 -3.96 15.87 19.91
CA GLY A 227 -2.55 16.11 20.20
C GLY A 227 -1.78 16.58 18.95
N VAL A 228 -1.34 17.84 18.95
CA VAL A 228 -0.66 18.45 17.79
C VAL A 228 0.66 17.74 17.47
N GLN A 229 1.43 17.38 18.49
CA GLN A 229 2.70 16.67 18.30
C GLN A 229 2.48 15.28 17.70
N ALA A 230 1.52 14.51 18.22
CA ALA A 230 1.19 13.18 17.68
C ALA A 230 0.68 13.24 16.23
N PHE A 231 -0.12 14.26 15.90
CA PHE A 231 -0.55 14.52 14.53
C PHE A 231 0.65 14.80 13.60
N PHE A 232 1.58 15.65 14.04
CA PHE A 232 2.79 15.94 13.28
C PHE A 232 3.67 14.70 13.10
N ASP A 233 3.92 13.94 14.16
CA ASP A 233 4.76 12.73 14.11
C ASP A 233 4.21 11.69 13.11
N TYR A 234 2.88 11.59 13.00
CA TYR A 234 2.21 10.78 11.97
C TYR A 234 2.42 11.34 10.56
N LEU A 235 2.26 12.64 10.35
CA LEU A 235 2.48 13.25 9.03
C LEU A 235 3.94 13.19 8.56
N ASP A 236 4.89 13.23 9.50
CA ASP A 236 6.32 13.08 9.26
C ASP A 236 6.75 11.61 9.09
N ASN A 237 5.78 10.68 9.17
CA ASN A 237 5.93 9.24 9.03
C ASN A 237 7.09 8.69 9.88
N ARG A 238 7.17 9.08 11.15
CA ARG A 238 8.41 8.89 11.94
C ARG A 238 8.85 7.44 12.08
N ASP A 239 7.92 6.50 12.10
CA ASP A 239 8.17 5.06 12.21
C ASP A 239 8.15 4.33 10.86
N GLY A 240 7.84 5.03 9.76
CA GLY A 240 7.68 4.44 8.44
C GLY A 240 6.34 3.74 8.19
N TYR A 241 5.41 3.75 9.16
CA TYR A 241 4.14 3.01 9.12
C TYR A 241 2.88 3.90 9.05
N SER A 242 3.05 5.20 8.83
CA SER A 242 1.91 6.09 8.59
C SER A 242 1.28 5.81 7.23
N VAL A 243 -0.04 5.91 7.14
CA VAL A 243 -0.79 5.69 5.89
C VAL A 243 -0.50 6.84 4.93
N PRO A 244 0.09 6.61 3.74
CA PRO A 244 0.34 7.67 2.78
C PRO A 244 -0.98 8.29 2.29
N PRO A 245 -1.00 9.59 1.95
CA PRO A 245 -2.20 10.25 1.45
C PRO A 245 -2.78 9.51 0.22
N ASN A 246 -4.11 9.55 0.09
CA ASN A 246 -4.77 9.02 -1.11
C ASN A 246 -4.52 9.93 -2.31
N TRP A 247 -4.55 9.35 -3.51
CA TRP A 247 -4.56 10.08 -4.78
C TRP A 247 -5.90 9.89 -5.49
N GLN A 248 -6.13 10.71 -6.51
CA GLN A 248 -7.26 10.53 -7.43
C GLN A 248 -6.74 10.02 -8.76
N ALA A 249 -7.57 9.26 -9.45
CA ALA A 249 -7.29 8.81 -10.81
C ALA A 249 -8.32 9.41 -11.77
N ALA A 250 -7.84 10.27 -12.68
CA ALA A 250 -8.70 10.92 -13.66
C ALA A 250 -9.48 9.88 -14.48
N GLY A 251 -10.80 10.08 -14.58
CA GLY A 251 -11.70 9.17 -15.28
C GLY A 251 -12.08 7.88 -14.53
N ASP A 252 -11.62 7.68 -13.29
CA ASP A 252 -11.95 6.50 -12.47
C ASP A 252 -12.36 6.89 -11.03
N GLU A 253 -13.57 7.44 -10.92
CA GLU A 253 -14.17 7.82 -9.64
C GLU A 253 -14.36 6.63 -8.69
N ALA A 254 -14.65 5.45 -9.26
CA ALA A 254 -14.85 4.23 -8.47
C ALA A 254 -13.56 3.80 -7.76
N PHE A 255 -12.42 3.82 -8.48
CA PHE A 255 -11.12 3.58 -7.86
C PHE A 255 -10.76 4.66 -6.84
N SER A 256 -10.96 5.93 -7.19
CA SER A 256 -10.64 7.05 -6.31
C SER A 256 -11.42 6.99 -4.99
N GLN A 257 -12.72 6.65 -5.06
CA GLN A 257 -13.59 6.48 -3.89
C GLN A 257 -13.21 5.25 -3.06
N TRP A 258 -12.88 4.14 -3.72
CA TRP A 258 -12.42 2.93 -3.04
C TRP A 258 -11.10 3.16 -2.30
N LEU A 259 -10.11 3.78 -2.96
CA LEU A 259 -8.80 4.05 -2.38
C LEU A 259 -8.92 5.01 -1.18
N TYR A 260 -9.77 6.04 -1.30
CA TYR A 260 -10.10 6.93 -0.19
C TYR A 260 -10.65 6.16 1.02
N TYR A 261 -11.59 5.22 0.80
CA TYR A 261 -12.15 4.40 1.87
C TYR A 261 -11.10 3.47 2.50
N VAL A 262 -10.33 2.74 1.69
CA VAL A 262 -9.30 1.80 2.18
C VAL A 262 -8.26 2.50 3.05
N LYS A 263 -7.93 3.76 2.74
CA LYS A 263 -6.97 4.59 3.50
C LYS A 263 -7.58 5.33 4.69
N SER A 264 -8.91 5.41 4.81
CA SER A 264 -9.56 6.18 5.86
C SER A 264 -9.51 5.48 7.23
N SER A 265 -9.81 6.25 8.29
CA SER A 265 -10.03 5.68 9.62
C SER A 265 -11.29 4.81 9.66
N GLN A 266 -12.30 5.11 8.82
CA GLN A 266 -13.49 4.27 8.70
C GLN A 266 -13.13 2.88 8.14
N GLY A 267 -12.32 2.81 7.07
CA GLY A 267 -11.85 1.54 6.53
C GLY A 267 -11.05 0.73 7.55
N LEU A 268 -10.22 1.39 8.35
CA LEU A 268 -9.49 0.75 9.46
C LEU A 268 -10.45 0.08 10.45
N HIS A 269 -11.38 0.86 11.00
CA HIS A 269 -12.27 0.37 12.06
C HIS A 269 -13.30 -0.65 11.56
N ALA A 270 -13.78 -0.50 10.33
CA ALA A 270 -14.82 -1.38 9.78
C ALA A 270 -14.28 -2.69 9.21
N ASN A 271 -13.08 -2.69 8.61
CA ASN A 271 -12.54 -3.85 7.89
C ASN A 271 -11.25 -4.39 8.52
N PHE A 272 -10.22 -3.55 8.65
CA PHE A 272 -8.91 -4.02 9.11
C PHE A 272 -8.94 -4.53 10.55
N GLN A 273 -9.62 -3.83 11.47
CA GLN A 273 -9.78 -4.30 12.84
C GLN A 273 -10.68 -5.54 12.96
N LEU A 274 -11.67 -5.68 12.06
CA LEU A 274 -12.48 -6.90 11.99
C LEU A 274 -11.62 -8.10 11.55
N TRP A 275 -10.84 -7.95 10.49
CA TRP A 275 -9.92 -8.99 10.04
C TRP A 275 -8.86 -9.30 11.09
N GLU A 276 -8.31 -8.29 11.75
CA GLU A 276 -7.36 -8.49 12.85
C GLU A 276 -8.00 -9.29 13.98
N ALA A 277 -9.20 -8.95 14.42
CA ALA A 277 -9.91 -9.72 15.45
C ALA A 277 -10.19 -11.17 15.00
N GLN A 278 -10.70 -11.36 13.79
CA GLN A 278 -11.00 -12.70 13.25
C GLN A 278 -9.75 -13.57 13.13
N LEU A 279 -8.63 -13.00 12.67
CA LEU A 279 -7.38 -13.73 12.47
C LEU A 279 -6.61 -14.01 13.77
N HIS A 280 -7.10 -13.54 14.92
CA HIS A 280 -6.65 -13.95 16.25
C HIS A 280 -7.68 -14.81 17.00
N ASP A 281 -8.89 -15.00 16.45
CA ASP A 281 -9.97 -15.74 17.13
C ASP A 281 -9.81 -17.25 16.92
N PRO A 282 -9.52 -18.04 17.97
CA PRO A 282 -9.38 -19.50 17.83
C PRO A 282 -10.68 -20.19 17.42
N GLN A 283 -11.86 -19.64 17.76
CA GLN A 283 -13.14 -20.22 17.35
C GLN A 283 -13.34 -20.07 15.85
N TYR A 284 -12.99 -18.92 15.28
CA TYR A 284 -13.01 -18.71 13.85
C TYR A 284 -11.95 -19.57 13.14
N LEU A 285 -10.69 -19.50 13.58
CA LEU A 285 -9.56 -20.13 12.89
C LEU A 285 -9.65 -21.65 12.87
N SER A 286 -10.10 -22.28 13.95
CA SER A 286 -10.23 -23.74 14.03
C SER A 286 -11.23 -24.34 13.05
N THR A 287 -12.08 -23.53 12.42
CA THR A 287 -13.04 -24.00 11.41
C THR A 287 -12.46 -24.09 9.99
N LEU A 288 -11.25 -23.57 9.76
CA LEU A 288 -10.71 -23.37 8.42
C LEU A 288 -9.57 -24.35 8.13
N CYS A 289 -9.59 -24.98 6.96
CA CYS A 289 -8.37 -25.59 6.42
C CYS A 289 -7.34 -24.50 6.08
N LEU A 290 -6.05 -24.85 6.11
CA LEU A 290 -4.96 -23.91 5.84
C LEU A 290 -5.07 -23.24 4.46
N GLY A 291 -5.46 -24.00 3.44
CA GLY A 291 -5.72 -23.44 2.10
C GLY A 291 -6.90 -22.49 2.03
N GLU A 292 -7.92 -22.68 2.87
CA GLU A 292 -9.04 -21.75 2.96
C GLU A 292 -8.64 -20.47 3.69
N LEU A 293 -7.91 -20.58 4.81
CA LEU A 293 -7.33 -19.44 5.51
C LEU A 293 -6.49 -18.58 4.56
N GLY A 294 -5.53 -19.20 3.86
CA GLY A 294 -4.65 -18.49 2.93
C GLY A 294 -5.42 -17.80 1.80
N SER A 295 -6.42 -18.47 1.22
CA SER A 295 -7.24 -17.88 0.15
C SER A 295 -8.09 -16.70 0.66
N ARG A 296 -8.65 -16.78 1.87
CA ARG A 296 -9.41 -15.68 2.49
C ARG A 296 -8.53 -14.48 2.82
N ILE A 297 -7.31 -14.72 3.32
CA ILE A 297 -6.34 -13.66 3.58
C ILE A 297 -5.92 -12.97 2.28
N GLU A 298 -5.48 -13.75 1.28
CA GLU A 298 -4.99 -13.25 -0.01
C GLU A 298 -6.04 -12.38 -0.74
N LEU A 299 -7.30 -12.81 -0.75
CA LEU A 299 -8.37 -12.15 -1.48
C LEU A 299 -9.15 -11.11 -0.65
N GLY A 300 -8.81 -10.99 0.63
CA GLY A 300 -9.40 -10.05 1.58
C GLY A 300 -8.38 -9.00 2.00
N ILE A 301 -7.80 -9.22 3.18
CA ILE A 301 -6.93 -8.24 3.83
C ILE A 301 -5.63 -7.96 3.07
N HIS A 302 -5.05 -8.95 2.37
CA HIS A 302 -3.75 -8.80 1.71
C HIS A 302 -3.73 -7.69 0.66
N ASP A 303 -4.61 -7.75 -0.34
CA ASP A 303 -4.69 -6.73 -1.40
C ASP A 303 -4.97 -5.33 -0.80
N TRP A 304 -5.74 -5.29 0.30
CA TRP A 304 -6.06 -4.06 1.02
C TRP A 304 -4.88 -3.51 1.83
N LEU A 305 -4.05 -4.36 2.45
CA LEU A 305 -2.82 -3.94 3.13
C LEU A 305 -1.86 -3.24 2.16
N HIS A 306 -1.67 -3.85 0.98
CA HIS A 306 -0.88 -3.25 -0.09
C HIS A 306 -1.38 -1.86 -0.47
N MET A 307 -2.67 -1.73 -0.79
CA MET A 307 -3.21 -0.44 -1.27
C MET A 307 -3.42 0.60 -0.17
N ARG A 308 -3.63 0.18 1.08
CA ARG A 308 -3.71 1.10 2.23
C ARG A 308 -2.36 1.78 2.47
N TRP A 309 -1.27 1.03 2.48
CA TRP A 309 0.07 1.59 2.70
C TRP A 309 0.82 2.00 1.44
N ALA A 310 0.26 1.79 0.25
CA ALA A 310 0.83 2.29 -1.00
C ALA A 310 0.89 3.83 -1.01
N SER A 311 2.05 4.40 -1.31
CA SER A 311 2.15 5.75 -1.85
C SER A 311 1.78 5.74 -3.34
N LEU A 312 1.54 6.93 -3.91
CA LEU A 312 1.36 7.07 -5.35
C LEU A 312 2.60 6.54 -6.09
N GLY A 313 2.40 5.60 -7.02
CA GLY A 313 3.48 5.12 -7.88
C GLY A 313 4.04 6.25 -8.73
N ARG A 314 5.35 6.22 -9.00
CA ARG A 314 6.04 7.23 -9.80
C ARG A 314 6.96 6.57 -10.82
N ASP A 315 7.18 7.22 -11.95
CA ASP A 315 8.18 6.79 -12.91
C ASP A 315 9.60 6.97 -12.32
N PRO A 316 10.43 5.92 -12.20
CA PRO A 316 11.73 6.00 -11.53
C PRO A 316 12.80 6.84 -12.25
N ASN A 317 12.55 7.30 -13.47
CA ASN A 317 13.46 8.20 -14.19
C ASN A 317 13.08 9.66 -13.99
N SER A 318 11.79 9.96 -14.05
CA SER A 318 11.26 11.32 -14.14
C SER A 318 10.54 11.80 -12.88
N ASP A 319 10.30 10.89 -11.93
CA ASP A 319 9.44 11.10 -10.76
C ASP A 319 7.98 11.44 -11.11
N TYR A 320 7.60 11.26 -12.39
CA TYR A 320 6.26 11.59 -12.86
C TYR A 320 5.20 10.71 -12.15
N PRO A 321 4.10 11.30 -11.64
CA PRO A 321 3.01 10.55 -11.03
C PRO A 321 2.41 9.49 -11.95
N MET A 322 2.27 8.26 -11.44
CA MET A 322 1.70 7.12 -12.16
C MET A 322 0.53 6.52 -11.37
N PRO A 323 -0.69 7.12 -11.43
CA PRO A 323 -1.86 6.67 -10.65
C PRO A 323 -2.22 5.19 -10.82
N TYR A 324 -1.88 4.61 -11.97
CA TYR A 324 -2.16 3.21 -12.31
C TYR A 324 -0.93 2.30 -12.27
N GLY A 325 0.24 2.85 -11.93
CA GLY A 325 1.52 2.13 -11.88
C GLY A 325 2.05 1.74 -13.26
N ARG A 326 3.07 0.88 -13.26
CA ARG A 326 3.72 0.32 -14.45
C ARG A 326 2.77 -0.62 -15.20
N ARG A 327 2.88 -0.66 -16.54
CA ARG A 327 2.21 -1.71 -17.33
C ARG A 327 2.89 -3.06 -17.09
N ASN A 328 2.11 -4.13 -16.90
CA ASN A 328 2.63 -5.44 -16.52
C ASN A 328 3.71 -6.01 -17.46
N TYR A 329 3.64 -5.67 -18.75
CA TYR A 329 4.57 -6.11 -19.80
C TYR A 329 5.59 -5.04 -20.21
N ASP A 330 5.69 -3.92 -19.48
CA ASP A 330 6.77 -2.95 -19.67
C ASP A 330 8.00 -3.42 -18.87
N PHE A 331 9.00 -3.89 -19.61
CA PHE A 331 10.25 -4.44 -19.08
C PHE A 331 11.42 -3.46 -19.17
N SER A 332 11.15 -2.17 -19.38
CA SER A 332 12.17 -1.13 -19.45
C SER A 332 13.06 -1.12 -18.19
N GLU A 333 14.37 -0.95 -18.38
CA GLU A 333 15.37 -1.00 -17.30
C GLU A 333 15.09 -0.03 -16.15
N ARG A 334 14.44 1.12 -16.44
CA ARG A 334 14.07 2.11 -15.42
C ARG A 334 13.24 1.54 -14.28
N TRP A 335 12.42 0.54 -14.54
CA TRP A 335 11.55 -0.05 -13.52
C TRP A 335 12.31 -0.89 -12.49
N PHE A 336 13.57 -1.25 -12.75
CA PHE A 336 14.39 -2.02 -11.81
C PHE A 336 15.10 -1.15 -10.77
N ARG A 337 15.07 0.18 -10.96
CA ARG A 337 15.69 1.13 -10.03
C ARG A 337 15.09 1.04 -8.62
N ALA A 338 15.89 1.43 -7.63
CA ALA A 338 15.54 1.35 -6.21
C ALA A 338 14.29 2.18 -5.85
N GLU A 339 14.06 3.28 -6.58
CA GLU A 339 12.91 4.16 -6.39
C GLU A 339 11.58 3.50 -6.74
N ASN A 340 11.59 2.38 -7.50
CA ASN A 340 10.40 1.59 -7.77
C ASN A 340 10.11 0.58 -6.65
N ASP A 341 9.47 1.05 -5.59
CA ASP A 341 8.99 0.30 -4.43
C ASP A 341 7.46 0.38 -4.27
N PHE A 342 6.74 0.56 -5.39
CA PHE A 342 5.29 0.71 -5.37
C PHE A 342 4.60 -0.55 -4.86
N LEU A 343 3.90 -0.44 -3.72
CA LEU A 343 3.17 -1.54 -3.10
C LEU A 343 2.03 -2.10 -3.96
N GLY A 344 1.52 -1.32 -4.91
CA GLY A 344 0.41 -1.72 -5.78
C GLY A 344 0.75 -2.68 -6.92
N ASP A 345 2.01 -3.06 -7.11
CA ASP A 345 2.47 -4.00 -8.15
C ASP A 345 3.43 -5.05 -7.53
N PRO A 346 3.18 -6.38 -7.65
CA PRO A 346 4.09 -7.41 -7.16
C PRO A 346 5.50 -7.34 -7.77
N PHE A 347 5.68 -6.69 -8.91
CA PHE A 347 7.01 -6.43 -9.45
C PHE A 347 7.88 -5.52 -8.55
N SER A 348 7.26 -4.72 -7.67
CA SER A 348 7.94 -3.76 -6.81
C SER A 348 7.55 -3.81 -5.34
N SER A 349 6.44 -4.45 -4.99
CA SER A 349 5.90 -4.36 -3.64
C SER A 349 6.85 -4.90 -2.57
N HIS A 350 7.60 -5.96 -2.86
CA HIS A 350 8.58 -6.55 -1.94
C HIS A 350 9.80 -5.65 -1.67
N VAL A 351 9.99 -4.59 -2.44
CA VAL A 351 11.03 -3.57 -2.20
C VAL A 351 10.56 -2.55 -1.16
N ASN A 352 9.27 -2.44 -0.87
CA ASN A 352 8.79 -1.53 0.14
C ASN A 352 9.00 -2.11 1.55
N PRO A 353 9.60 -1.38 2.52
CA PRO A 353 9.80 -1.91 3.88
C PRO A 353 8.52 -2.34 4.60
N VAL A 354 7.40 -1.67 4.32
CA VAL A 354 6.11 -1.98 4.93
C VAL A 354 5.60 -3.35 4.50
N PHE A 355 5.98 -3.83 3.30
CA PHE A 355 5.66 -5.18 2.82
C PHE A 355 6.04 -6.25 3.85
N TRP A 356 7.27 -6.19 4.36
CA TRP A 356 7.79 -7.20 5.29
C TRP A 356 7.11 -7.14 6.65
N ALA A 357 6.71 -5.95 7.08
CA ALA A 357 6.04 -5.76 8.36
C ALA A 357 4.65 -6.42 8.37
N PHE A 358 3.83 -6.18 7.35
CA PHE A 358 2.50 -6.78 7.28
C PHE A 358 2.51 -8.23 6.77
N HIS A 359 3.46 -8.62 5.91
CA HIS A 359 3.62 -10.03 5.54
C HIS A 359 4.10 -10.86 6.74
N GLY A 360 4.95 -10.29 7.59
CA GLY A 360 5.29 -10.88 8.89
C GLY A 360 4.06 -11.04 9.79
N TRP A 361 3.21 -10.00 9.88
CA TRP A 361 1.95 -10.08 10.63
C TRP A 361 1.01 -11.16 10.08
N ILE A 362 0.94 -11.34 8.75
CA ILE A 362 0.17 -12.43 8.12
C ILE A 362 0.77 -13.79 8.48
N ASP A 363 2.10 -13.93 8.39
CA ASP A 363 2.81 -15.16 8.70
C ASP A 363 2.60 -15.60 10.15
N ASP A 364 2.58 -14.65 11.09
CA ASP A 364 2.34 -14.92 12.51
C ASP A 364 0.94 -15.51 12.76
N ARG A 365 -0.06 -15.21 11.91
CA ARG A 365 -1.41 -15.82 11.98
C ARG A 365 -1.42 -17.33 11.72
N LEU A 366 -0.36 -17.88 11.12
CA LEU A 366 -0.20 -19.33 10.99
C LEU A 366 -0.01 -19.99 12.35
N ASN A 367 0.64 -19.31 13.29
CA ASN A 367 0.79 -19.81 14.65
C ASN A 367 -0.54 -19.74 15.41
N ASP A 368 -1.29 -18.65 15.25
CA ASP A 368 -2.64 -18.52 15.81
C ASP A 368 -3.56 -19.65 15.28
N TRP A 369 -3.53 -19.90 13.97
CA TRP A 369 -4.28 -21.00 13.35
C TRP A 369 -3.85 -22.38 13.87
N TYR A 370 -2.55 -22.63 13.98
CA TYR A 370 -2.04 -23.88 14.51
C TYR A 370 -2.50 -24.11 15.95
N LEU A 371 -2.39 -23.09 16.81
CA LEU A 371 -2.82 -23.16 18.20
C LEU A 371 -4.33 -23.37 18.31
N ALA A 372 -5.13 -22.70 17.47
CA ALA A 372 -6.57 -22.90 17.39
C ALA A 372 -6.94 -24.37 17.06
N HIS A 373 -6.21 -24.98 16.11
CA HIS A 373 -6.39 -26.40 15.80
C HIS A 373 -5.86 -27.32 16.89
N GLN A 374 -4.76 -27.00 17.58
CA GLN A 374 -4.34 -27.82 18.72
C GLN A 374 -5.37 -27.80 19.85
N GLN A 375 -6.05 -26.66 20.05
CA GLN A 375 -7.09 -26.52 21.06
C GLN A 375 -8.37 -27.29 20.68
N ALA A 376 -8.85 -27.15 19.45
CA ALA A 376 -10.13 -27.74 19.02
C ALA A 376 -10.00 -29.17 18.44
N HIS A 377 -8.84 -29.50 17.87
CA HIS A 377 -8.56 -30.71 17.08
C HIS A 377 -7.18 -31.29 17.43
N PRO A 378 -6.95 -31.68 18.70
CA PRO A 378 -5.61 -31.98 19.21
C PRO A 378 -4.92 -33.08 18.40
N GLY A 379 -3.70 -32.81 17.93
CA GLY A 379 -2.87 -33.75 17.17
C GLY A 379 -3.27 -33.96 15.70
N GLU A 380 -4.35 -33.33 15.21
CA GLU A 380 -4.76 -33.43 13.80
C GLU A 380 -3.89 -32.60 12.85
N VAL A 381 -3.24 -31.54 13.35
CA VAL A 381 -2.24 -30.74 12.61
C VAL A 381 -0.86 -31.07 13.17
N LYS A 382 0.07 -31.50 12.30
CA LYS A 382 1.42 -31.92 12.70
C LYS A 382 2.46 -30.97 12.10
N PRO A 383 3.39 -30.41 12.91
CA PRO A 383 4.51 -29.66 12.38
C PRO A 383 5.38 -30.50 11.43
N LYS A 384 5.94 -29.85 10.41
CA LYS A 384 6.86 -30.46 9.43
C LYS A 384 7.82 -29.39 8.91
N MET A 385 9.07 -29.74 8.67
CA MET A 385 10.00 -28.89 7.92
C MET A 385 9.86 -29.18 6.41
N ILE A 386 9.74 -28.13 5.60
CA ILE A 386 9.78 -28.25 4.13
C ILE A 386 10.82 -27.25 3.64
N ASP A 387 11.90 -27.74 3.02
CA ASP A 387 13.05 -26.93 2.55
C ASP A 387 13.61 -25.98 3.62
N GLY A 388 13.78 -26.47 4.84
CA GLY A 388 14.29 -25.65 5.94
C GLY A 388 13.27 -24.66 6.52
N ILE A 389 12.04 -24.60 6.00
CA ILE A 389 10.97 -23.73 6.49
C ILE A 389 10.04 -24.49 7.45
N PRO A 390 9.77 -23.97 8.66
CA PRO A 390 8.76 -24.51 9.56
C PRO A 390 7.35 -24.43 8.95
N TRP A 391 6.72 -25.59 8.79
CA TRP A 391 5.42 -25.77 8.15
C TRP A 391 4.61 -26.90 8.81
N PHE A 392 3.63 -27.45 8.09
CA PHE A 392 2.71 -28.47 8.55
C PHE A 392 2.66 -29.65 7.56
N ALA A 393 2.48 -30.86 8.09
CA ALA A 393 2.30 -32.06 7.28
C ALA A 393 0.88 -32.13 6.70
N PRO A 394 0.70 -32.73 5.51
CA PRO A 394 -0.63 -33.00 4.96
C PRO A 394 -1.51 -33.82 5.91
N GLY A 395 -2.79 -33.49 5.93
CA GLY A 395 -3.79 -34.13 6.77
C GLY A 395 -5.18 -33.54 6.51
N ARG A 396 -6.07 -33.64 7.50
CA ARG A 396 -7.43 -33.12 7.37
C ARG A 396 -7.48 -31.62 7.07
N TRP A 397 -6.59 -30.86 7.70
CA TRP A 397 -6.60 -29.40 7.70
C TRP A 397 -5.54 -28.78 6.78
N VAL A 398 -4.62 -29.59 6.23
CA VAL A 398 -3.54 -29.17 5.35
C VAL A 398 -3.56 -30.07 4.12
N ARG A 399 -3.82 -29.52 2.94
CA ARG A 399 -4.05 -30.33 1.73
C ARG A 399 -2.77 -30.60 0.97
N VAL A 400 -1.88 -29.61 0.90
CA VAL A 400 -0.74 -29.59 -0.02
C VAL A 400 0.50 -30.11 0.68
N ALA A 401 1.08 -31.18 0.12
CA ALA A 401 2.35 -31.73 0.60
C ALA A 401 3.56 -30.88 0.22
N GLU A 402 3.47 -30.25 -0.96
CA GLU A 402 4.54 -29.51 -1.60
C GLU A 402 3.97 -28.17 -2.11
N PRO A 403 4.04 -27.11 -1.28
CA PRO A 403 3.61 -25.78 -1.71
C PRO A 403 4.46 -25.28 -2.89
N TRP A 404 3.85 -24.49 -3.76
CA TRP A 404 4.44 -24.06 -5.02
C TRP A 404 5.29 -22.79 -4.87
N LEU A 405 6.57 -22.90 -5.22
CA LEU A 405 7.55 -21.80 -5.26
C LEU A 405 7.98 -21.48 -6.70
N GLY A 406 7.18 -21.85 -7.71
CA GLY A 406 7.59 -21.74 -9.12
C GLY A 406 8.41 -22.94 -9.62
N PRO A 407 9.17 -22.77 -10.70
CA PRO A 407 9.89 -23.86 -11.38
C PRO A 407 10.94 -24.57 -10.54
N SER A 408 11.37 -24.00 -9.40
CA SER A 408 12.37 -24.58 -8.50
C SER A 408 11.95 -25.92 -7.88
N ARG A 409 10.65 -26.27 -7.89
CA ARG A 409 10.15 -27.59 -7.45
C ARG A 409 9.49 -28.43 -8.55
N GLU A 410 8.89 -27.80 -9.56
CA GLU A 410 7.94 -28.48 -10.48
C GLU A 410 8.19 -28.18 -11.97
N GLY A 411 9.33 -27.60 -12.31
CA GLY A 411 9.70 -27.30 -13.70
C GLY A 411 10.14 -28.56 -14.47
N CYS A 412 9.22 -29.22 -15.18
CA CYS A 412 9.54 -30.34 -16.10
C CYS A 412 9.54 -29.92 -17.59
N GLY A 413 9.60 -28.62 -17.90
CA GLY A 413 9.54 -28.12 -19.27
C GLY A 413 10.75 -28.48 -20.12
N ALA A 414 10.52 -28.89 -21.38
CA ALA A 414 11.55 -29.27 -22.35
C ALA A 414 12.61 -28.18 -22.63
N TRP A 415 12.28 -26.92 -22.35
CA TRP A 415 13.19 -25.77 -22.51
C TRP A 415 14.13 -25.54 -21.31
N GLY A 416 13.80 -26.07 -20.12
CA GLY A 416 14.63 -25.93 -18.91
C GLY A 416 15.87 -26.83 -18.89
N LEU A 417 15.94 -27.82 -19.78
CA LEU A 417 17.06 -28.77 -19.90
C LEU A 417 18.04 -28.40 -21.03
N GLY A 418 17.69 -27.45 -21.90
CA GLY A 418 18.35 -27.27 -23.19
C GLY A 418 19.44 -26.20 -23.26
N ASN A 419 19.38 -25.13 -22.47
CA ASN A 419 20.29 -23.98 -22.63
C ASN A 419 20.73 -23.40 -21.29
N GLY A 420 21.81 -23.94 -20.72
CA GLY A 420 22.51 -23.35 -19.57
C GLY A 420 22.80 -24.39 -18.49
N GLY A 421 24.03 -24.89 -18.47
CA GLY A 421 24.50 -25.85 -17.47
C GLY A 421 24.24 -25.39 -16.03
N GLY A 422 23.71 -26.31 -15.24
CA GLY A 422 23.88 -26.45 -13.79
C GLY A 422 24.13 -25.19 -12.97
N THR A 423 23.13 -24.34 -12.78
CA THR A 423 22.86 -23.64 -11.51
C THR A 423 21.36 -23.37 -11.47
N GLY A 424 20.63 -23.69 -10.40
CA GLY A 424 19.18 -23.50 -10.29
C GLY A 424 18.69 -22.03 -10.30
N LYS A 425 19.28 -21.15 -11.11
CA LYS A 425 18.87 -19.76 -11.29
C LYS A 425 17.70 -19.70 -12.28
N LEU A 426 16.66 -18.96 -11.91
CA LEU A 426 15.50 -18.73 -12.77
C LEU A 426 15.90 -17.84 -13.95
N ASP A 427 15.65 -18.30 -15.17
CA ASP A 427 15.98 -17.57 -16.38
C ASP A 427 15.07 -16.35 -16.59
N ILE A 428 15.66 -15.17 -16.75
CA ILE A 428 14.95 -13.89 -16.86
C ILE A 428 14.12 -13.83 -18.14
N GLU A 429 14.65 -14.30 -19.25
CA GLU A 429 13.94 -14.24 -20.54
C GLU A 429 12.75 -15.21 -20.57
N THR A 430 12.89 -16.39 -19.97
CA THR A 430 11.78 -17.31 -19.71
C THR A 430 10.68 -16.64 -18.88
N MET A 431 11.03 -15.92 -17.81
CA MET A 431 10.04 -15.21 -16.99
C MET A 431 9.34 -14.09 -17.75
N LYS A 432 10.07 -13.30 -18.54
CA LYS A 432 9.49 -12.26 -19.42
C LYS A 432 8.53 -12.86 -20.43
N LEU A 433 8.92 -13.96 -21.09
CA LEU A 433 8.09 -14.65 -22.06
C LEU A 433 6.81 -15.19 -21.41
N ALA A 434 6.90 -15.81 -20.23
CA ALA A 434 5.74 -16.28 -19.50
C ALA A 434 4.79 -15.13 -19.12
N LEU A 435 5.33 -13.98 -18.68
CA LEU A 435 4.54 -12.77 -18.42
C LEU A 435 3.85 -12.26 -19.69
N GLN A 436 4.53 -12.25 -20.84
CA GLN A 436 3.93 -11.87 -22.12
C GLN A 436 2.80 -12.81 -22.55
N VAL A 437 2.96 -14.12 -22.35
CA VAL A 437 1.91 -15.12 -22.63
C VAL A 437 0.70 -14.89 -21.74
N ILE A 438 0.91 -14.60 -20.44
CA ILE A 438 -0.17 -14.37 -19.47
C ILE A 438 -0.91 -13.05 -19.72
N PHE A 439 -0.19 -11.99 -20.09
CA PHE A 439 -0.72 -10.63 -20.27
C PHE A 439 -0.86 -10.21 -21.74
N SER A 440 -0.94 -11.16 -22.67
CA SER A 440 -0.88 -10.92 -24.13
C SER A 440 -1.54 -9.59 -24.55
N PRO A 441 -0.75 -8.63 -25.07
CA PRO A 441 -1.21 -7.26 -25.34
C PRO A 441 -2.35 -7.16 -26.35
N GLU A 442 -2.46 -8.10 -27.29
CA GLU A 442 -3.46 -8.09 -28.37
C GLU A 442 -4.88 -8.33 -27.81
N GLU A 443 -5.05 -9.27 -26.88
CA GLU A 443 -6.36 -9.51 -26.26
C GLU A 443 -6.74 -8.48 -25.20
N ASP A 444 -5.75 -7.91 -24.48
CA ASP A 444 -6.01 -6.80 -23.57
C ASP A 444 -6.39 -5.55 -24.39
N GLY A 445 -5.73 -5.27 -25.52
CA GLY A 445 -6.11 -4.20 -26.46
C GLY A 445 -7.52 -4.36 -27.02
N ASP A 446 -7.89 -5.58 -27.44
CA ASP A 446 -9.21 -5.89 -27.99
C ASP A 446 -10.33 -5.93 -26.92
N ARG A 447 -10.01 -6.28 -25.66
CA ARG A 447 -10.97 -6.20 -24.53
C ARG A 447 -11.11 -4.80 -23.94
N LEU A 448 -10.07 -3.97 -24.03
CA LEU A 448 -9.95 -2.67 -23.35
C LEU A 448 -10.25 -1.46 -24.25
N ALA A 449 -10.77 -1.69 -25.47
CA ALA A 449 -11.44 -0.64 -26.22
C ALA A 449 -12.63 -0.08 -25.38
N ASP A 450 -12.33 0.97 -24.62
CA ASP A 450 -13.20 1.88 -23.85
C ASP A 450 -13.96 1.34 -22.62
N ARG A 451 -13.69 0.12 -22.11
CA ARG A 451 -14.58 -0.49 -21.08
C ARG A 451 -14.01 -0.78 -19.69
N VAL A 452 -12.70 -0.82 -19.48
CA VAL A 452 -12.13 -1.09 -18.14
C VAL A 452 -10.92 -0.17 -17.88
N PRO A 453 -10.97 0.71 -16.86
CA PRO A 453 -9.83 1.55 -16.51
C PRO A 453 -8.63 0.69 -16.08
N GLN A 454 -7.43 1.04 -16.52
CA GLN A 454 -6.20 0.40 -16.05
C GLN A 454 -6.05 0.70 -14.56
N ARG A 455 -5.81 -0.29 -13.71
CA ARG A 455 -5.66 -0.11 -12.25
C ARG A 455 -4.41 -0.84 -11.75
N PRO A 456 -3.80 -0.39 -10.63
CA PRO A 456 -2.74 -1.13 -9.94
C PRO A 456 -3.14 -2.59 -9.69
N TRP A 457 -2.18 -3.52 -9.68
CA TRP A 457 -2.43 -4.96 -9.56
C TRP A 457 -3.40 -5.30 -8.43
N TYR A 458 -3.10 -4.83 -7.22
CA TYR A 458 -3.90 -5.07 -6.00
C TYR A 458 -5.20 -4.25 -5.92
N ALA A 459 -5.50 -3.44 -6.95
CA ALA A 459 -6.75 -2.69 -7.09
C ALA A 459 -7.60 -3.16 -8.29
N ARG A 460 -7.18 -4.21 -9.02
CA ARG A 460 -7.94 -4.72 -10.17
C ARG A 460 -9.25 -5.39 -9.80
N HIS A 461 -9.35 -5.86 -8.55
CA HIS A 461 -10.51 -6.55 -8.02
C HIS A 461 -11.15 -5.76 -6.88
N LEU A 462 -11.46 -4.48 -7.13
CA LEU A 462 -12.17 -3.64 -6.17
C LEU A 462 -13.38 -4.41 -5.63
N ALA A 463 -13.41 -4.65 -4.33
CA ALA A 463 -14.65 -5.02 -3.68
C ALA A 463 -15.66 -3.87 -3.89
N PRO A 464 -16.97 -4.14 -3.96
CA PRO A 464 -17.96 -3.07 -3.90
C PRO A 464 -17.66 -2.24 -2.66
N GLY A 465 -17.24 -0.99 -2.84
CA GLY A 465 -17.09 -0.07 -1.73
C GLY A 465 -18.45 0.16 -1.07
N PRO A 466 -18.51 0.63 0.19
CA PRO A 466 -19.77 1.07 0.76
C PRO A 466 -20.42 2.06 -0.21
N ARG A 467 -21.71 1.89 -0.45
CA ARG A 467 -22.45 2.87 -1.27
C ARG A 467 -22.35 4.24 -0.59
N ARG A 468 -22.47 5.35 -1.33
CA ARG A 468 -22.36 6.73 -0.78
C ARG A 468 -23.26 6.99 0.44
N ASP A 469 -24.27 6.14 0.63
CA ASP A 469 -25.27 6.08 1.68
C ASP A 469 -24.86 5.25 2.92
N GLY A 470 -23.66 4.67 2.96
CA GLY A 470 -23.13 4.04 4.19
C GLY A 470 -23.81 2.73 4.59
N LEU A 471 -24.44 2.03 3.64
CA LEU A 471 -25.00 0.68 3.79
C LEU A 471 -24.24 -0.35 2.95
#